data_AF-A0A1X2IXF8-F1
#
_entry.id   AF-A0A1X2IXF8-F1
#
_cell.length_a   1.000
_cell.length_b   1.000
_cell.length_c   1.000
_cell.angle_alpha   90.00
_cell.angle_beta   90.00
_cell.angle_gamma   90.00
#
_symmetry.space_group_name_H-M   'P 1'
#
loop_
_entity.id
_entity.type
_entity.pdbx_description
1 polymer ?
#
loop_
_entity_poly.entity_id
_entity_poly.type
_entity_poly.pdbx_seq_one_letter_code
_entity_poly.pdbx_strand_id
1 'polypeptide(L)'
;MYVPTTEEFYRTIAYQLPVLLERNKNIRLVVIDSIGSAYRGCGGGGGGSGGTADHQPSSRQAQFDSLQEISDLGVRLKKLASKHKVAIVVVNQVSDTIVNERIPNINGGGRQEHALASSMDDWLDITLEGDHTTTMGMFIQSLAKKPILGLTWSTSVTTRIRMARSLLLDGQHTKRVLLLEFSPWQPRRGCEFVIHEGGIQSKLGLEWNRL
;
A
#
# COMPACT_ATOMS: atom_id res chain seq x y z
N MET A 1 4.81 15.32 13.63
CA MET A 1 3.62 16.21 13.62
C MET A 1 2.43 15.30 13.39
N TYR A 2 1.50 15.23 14.34
CA TYR A 2 0.23 14.54 14.14
C TYR A 2 -0.68 15.43 13.30
N VAL A 3 -1.42 14.84 12.36
CA VAL A 3 -2.32 15.56 11.47
C VAL A 3 -3.72 14.95 11.57
N PRO A 4 -4.69 15.62 12.22
CA PRO A 4 -6.00 15.07 12.56
C PRO A 4 -7.00 15.02 11.41
N THR A 5 -6.89 15.88 10.40
CA THR A 5 -7.90 16.01 9.32
C THR A 5 -7.28 15.99 7.93
N THR A 6 -8.09 15.65 6.92
CA THR A 6 -7.68 15.70 5.49
C THR A 6 -7.27 17.10 5.07
N GLU A 7 -7.99 18.13 5.52
CA GLU A 7 -7.64 19.53 5.21
C GLU A 7 -6.29 19.92 5.82
N GLU A 8 -6.04 19.57 7.08
CA GLU A 8 -4.76 19.87 7.73
C GLU A 8 -3.61 19.09 7.07
N PHE A 9 -3.88 17.88 6.59
CA PHE A 9 -2.93 17.10 5.81
C PHE A 9 -2.59 17.77 4.49
N TYR A 10 -3.61 18.17 3.74
CA TYR A 10 -3.41 18.92 2.51
C TYR A 10 -2.63 20.22 2.76
N ARG A 11 -3.01 21.01 3.78
CA ARG A 11 -2.30 22.24 4.15
C ARG A 11 -0.84 22.00 4.54
N THR A 12 -0.58 20.91 5.27
CA THR A 12 0.77 20.52 5.66
C THR A 12 1.64 20.26 4.42
N ILE A 13 1.14 19.47 3.47
CA ILE A 13 1.88 19.16 2.24
C ILE A 13 1.96 20.37 1.29
N ALA A 14 0.91 21.18 1.21
CA ALA A 14 0.83 22.30 0.28
C ALA A 14 1.62 23.53 0.72
N TYR A 15 1.71 23.79 2.03
CA TYR A 15 2.28 25.05 2.56
C TYR A 15 3.41 24.84 3.55
N GLN A 16 3.26 23.90 4.50
CA GLN A 16 4.25 23.77 5.59
C GLN A 16 5.50 23.00 5.15
N LEU A 17 5.32 21.86 4.47
CA LEU A 17 6.41 21.01 4.00
C LEU A 17 7.35 21.76 3.02
N PRO A 18 6.85 22.52 2.02
CA PRO A 18 7.72 23.30 1.15
C PRO A 18 8.57 24.31 1.92
N VAL A 19 7.98 25.06 2.87
CA VAL A 19 8.70 26.04 3.69
C VAL A 19 9.78 25.36 4.53
N LEU A 20 9.48 24.20 5.11
CA LEU A 20 10.45 23.41 5.89
C LEU A 20 11.63 22.95 5.03
N LEU A 21 11.37 22.42 3.83
CA LEU A 21 12.40 22.00 2.88
C LEU A 21 13.17 23.19 2.25
N GLU A 22 12.58 24.39 2.26
CA GLU A 22 13.26 25.61 1.84
C GLU A 22 14.25 26.10 2.91
N ARG A 23 13.83 26.09 4.18
CA ARG A 23 14.64 26.53 5.32
C ARG A 23 15.72 25.54 5.71
N ASN A 24 15.48 24.24 5.54
CA ASN A 24 16.43 23.20 5.92
C ASN A 24 16.82 22.33 4.72
N LYS A 25 17.96 22.65 4.12
CA LYS A 25 18.52 21.94 2.96
C LYS A 25 19.12 20.58 3.29
N ASN A 26 19.27 20.25 4.58
CA ASN A 26 19.85 18.97 5.02
C ASN A 26 18.81 17.85 5.10
N ILE A 27 17.53 18.13 4.89
CA ILE A 27 16.48 17.11 4.88
C ILE A 27 16.62 16.28 3.59
N ARG A 28 16.89 14.98 3.77
CA ARG A 28 17.07 14.02 2.66
C ARG A 28 15.96 12.98 2.55
N LEU A 29 15.11 12.88 3.58
CA LEU A 29 14.00 11.95 3.65
C LEU A 29 12.78 12.62 4.27
N VAL A 30 11.62 12.42 3.66
CA VAL A 30 10.29 12.72 4.20
C VAL A 30 9.50 11.42 4.22
N VAL A 31 8.95 11.07 5.38
CA VAL A 31 8.09 9.90 5.56
C VAL A 31 6.68 10.37 5.88
N ILE A 32 5.71 9.86 5.12
CA ILE A 32 4.28 10.09 5.35
C ILE A 32 3.64 8.74 5.72
N ASP A 33 3.36 8.55 7.00
CA ASP A 33 2.72 7.36 7.54
C ASP A 33 1.42 7.72 8.29
N SER A 34 0.22 7.45 7.77
CA SER A 34 -0.11 6.91 6.44
C SER A 34 -0.82 7.95 5.59
N ILE A 35 -0.64 7.94 4.27
CA ILE A 35 -1.46 8.79 3.39
C ILE A 35 -2.93 8.35 3.36
N GLY A 36 -3.16 7.06 3.62
CA GLY A 36 -4.46 6.43 3.53
C GLY A 36 -5.45 6.90 4.59
N SER A 37 -4.98 7.32 5.77
CA SER A 37 -5.85 7.78 6.85
C SER A 37 -6.65 9.03 6.48
N ALA A 38 -6.11 9.89 5.61
CA ALA A 38 -6.78 11.12 5.17
C ALA A 38 -7.93 10.87 4.19
N TYR A 39 -7.97 9.71 3.53
CA TYR A 39 -8.94 9.39 2.46
C TYR A 39 -9.74 8.11 2.75
N ARG A 40 -9.68 7.61 3.99
CA ARG A 40 -10.38 6.40 4.42
C ARG A 40 -11.89 6.70 4.46
N GLY A 41 -12.64 6.14 3.52
CA GLY A 41 -14.08 6.36 3.38
C GLY A 41 -14.49 7.01 2.04
N CYS A 42 -13.56 7.62 1.32
CA CYS A 42 -13.82 8.21 0.00
C CYS A 42 -13.81 7.17 -1.14
N GLY A 43 -13.29 5.96 -0.89
CA GLY A 43 -13.00 4.94 -1.92
C GLY A 43 -13.85 3.67 -1.87
N GLY A 44 -15.06 3.72 -1.32
CA GLY A 44 -15.93 2.54 -1.18
C GLY A 44 -17.14 2.57 -2.11
N GLY A 45 -17.00 2.01 -3.31
CA GLY A 45 -18.15 1.58 -4.12
C GLY A 45 -18.85 0.39 -3.44
N GLY A 46 -19.74 0.67 -2.49
CA GLY A 46 -20.61 -0.30 -1.85
C GLY A 46 -21.94 0.36 -1.57
N GLY A 47 -22.98 -0.03 -2.32
CA GLY A 47 -24.33 0.50 -2.16
C GLY A 47 -24.85 0.28 -0.74
N GLY A 48 -25.10 1.38 -0.05
CA GLY A 48 -25.84 1.44 1.21
C GLY A 48 -26.74 2.67 1.17
N SER A 49 -27.88 2.55 0.47
CA SER A 49 -28.96 3.53 0.55
C SER A 49 -29.58 3.46 1.95
N GLY A 50 -29.27 4.43 2.81
CA GLY A 50 -29.83 4.52 4.15
C GLY A 50 -29.31 5.74 4.89
N GLY A 51 -29.76 6.93 4.50
CA GLY A 51 -29.44 8.17 5.20
C GLY A 51 -30.19 9.35 4.59
N THR A 52 -30.97 10.02 5.42
CA THR A 52 -31.93 11.08 5.10
C THR A 52 -31.28 12.32 4.48
N ALA A 53 -32.03 12.94 3.57
CA ALA A 53 -31.65 14.14 2.84
C ALA A 53 -31.39 15.33 3.79
N ASP A 54 -30.14 15.80 3.83
CA ASP A 54 -29.85 17.22 3.94
C ASP A 54 -28.45 17.53 3.36
N HIS A 55 -28.39 18.44 2.37
CA HIS A 55 -27.21 19.13 1.81
C HIS A 55 -25.90 18.37 1.50
N GLN A 56 -25.89 17.04 1.44
CA GLN A 56 -24.66 16.27 1.16
C GLN A 56 -24.42 16.11 -0.35
N PRO A 57 -23.20 16.36 -0.85
CA PRO A 57 -22.86 16.12 -2.26
C PRO A 57 -23.16 14.66 -2.61
N SER A 58 -23.68 14.43 -3.83
CA SER A 58 -23.94 13.07 -4.30
C SER A 58 -22.70 12.20 -4.11
N SER A 59 -22.87 10.95 -3.69
CA SER A 59 -21.76 10.04 -3.38
C SER A 59 -20.73 9.92 -4.51
N ARG A 60 -21.14 10.16 -5.76
CA ARG A 60 -20.26 10.23 -6.92
C ARG A 60 -19.42 11.51 -6.98
N GLN A 61 -20.01 12.68 -6.71
CA GLN A 61 -19.25 13.94 -6.72
C GLN A 61 -18.16 13.94 -5.65
N ALA A 62 -18.49 13.53 -4.42
CA ALA A 62 -17.52 13.41 -3.34
C ALA A 62 -16.37 12.43 -3.66
N GLN A 63 -16.67 11.35 -4.39
CA GLN A 63 -15.65 10.43 -4.91
C GLN A 63 -14.75 11.12 -5.94
N PHE A 64 -15.31 11.83 -6.92
CA PHE A 64 -14.52 12.56 -7.92
C PHE A 64 -13.62 13.62 -7.29
N ASP A 65 -14.14 14.40 -6.35
CA ASP A 65 -13.38 15.44 -5.64
C ASP A 65 -12.19 14.81 -4.90
N SER A 66 -12.42 13.67 -4.24
CA SER A 66 -11.35 12.90 -3.56
C SER A 66 -10.30 12.37 -4.54
N LEU A 67 -10.71 11.86 -5.70
CA LEU A 67 -9.77 11.38 -6.73
C LEU A 67 -8.93 12.54 -7.28
N GLN A 68 -9.54 13.70 -7.51
CA GLN A 68 -8.81 14.90 -7.93
C GLN A 68 -7.78 15.32 -6.89
N GLU A 69 -8.17 15.36 -5.62
CA GLU A 69 -7.27 15.74 -4.52
C GLU A 69 -6.08 14.77 -4.39
N ILE A 70 -6.34 13.45 -4.46
CA ILE A 70 -5.30 12.41 -4.44
C ILE A 70 -4.31 12.58 -5.60
N SER A 71 -4.82 12.88 -6.80
CA SER A 71 -4.00 13.14 -7.99
C SER A 71 -3.11 14.38 -7.80
N ASP A 72 -3.71 15.48 -7.36
CA ASP A 72 -3.01 16.75 -7.13
C ASP A 72 -1.92 16.60 -6.06
N LEU A 73 -2.23 15.88 -4.99
CA LEU A 73 -1.28 15.55 -3.93
C LEU A 73 -0.09 14.75 -4.48
N GLY A 74 -0.35 13.72 -5.29
CA GLY A 74 0.69 12.91 -5.92
C GLY A 74 1.64 13.73 -6.80
N VAL A 75 1.09 14.59 -7.65
CA VAL A 75 1.88 15.52 -8.49
C VAL A 75 2.69 16.48 -7.63
N ARG A 76 2.11 17.02 -6.56
CA ARG A 76 2.77 17.97 -5.67
C ARG A 76 3.95 17.33 -4.93
N LEU A 77 3.78 16.14 -4.38
CA LEU A 77 4.86 15.40 -3.71
C LEU A 77 6.01 15.09 -4.69
N LYS A 78 5.70 14.66 -5.92
CA LYS A 78 6.71 14.48 -6.99
C LYS A 78 7.50 15.76 -7.27
N LYS A 79 6.81 16.90 -7.39
CA LYS A 79 7.45 18.21 -7.60
C LYS A 79 8.37 18.58 -6.43
N LEU A 80 7.92 18.36 -5.19
CA LEU A 80 8.74 18.62 -4.00
C LEU A 80 9.98 17.73 -3.94
N ALA A 81 9.82 16.42 -4.16
CA ALA A 81 10.93 15.47 -4.22
C ALA A 81 12.01 15.91 -5.23
N SER A 82 11.58 16.27 -6.44
CA SER A 82 12.48 16.70 -7.52
C SER A 82 13.15 18.05 -7.26
N LYS A 83 12.37 19.06 -6.80
CA LYS A 83 12.85 20.42 -6.51
C LYS A 83 13.86 20.41 -5.35
N HIS A 84 13.58 19.68 -4.28
CA HIS A 84 14.38 19.69 -3.06
C HIS A 84 15.39 18.54 -2.97
N LYS A 85 15.45 17.65 -3.96
CA LYS A 85 16.34 16.47 -4.00
C LYS A 85 16.19 15.61 -2.75
N VAL A 86 14.94 15.39 -2.34
CA VAL A 86 14.56 14.64 -1.14
C VAL A 86 13.84 13.36 -1.53
N ALA A 87 14.10 12.26 -0.83
CA ALA A 87 13.30 11.05 -0.96
C ALA A 87 11.98 11.24 -0.21
N ILE A 88 10.85 10.94 -0.84
CA ILE A 88 9.54 10.94 -0.18
C ILE A 88 9.01 9.51 -0.17
N VAL A 89 8.84 8.96 1.02
CA VAL A 89 8.30 7.63 1.25
C VAL A 89 6.90 7.78 1.84
N VAL A 90 5.94 7.10 1.24
CA VAL A 90 4.53 7.19 1.63
C VAL A 90 4.00 5.80 1.94
N VAL A 91 3.44 5.62 3.13
CA VAL A 91 2.80 4.38 3.55
C VAL A 91 1.32 4.45 3.19
N ASN A 92 0.86 3.49 2.40
CA ASN A 92 -0.54 3.34 2.04
C ASN A 92 -1.16 2.14 2.74
N GLN A 93 -2.41 2.28 3.17
CA GLN A 93 -3.18 1.20 3.74
C GLN A 93 -3.79 0.31 2.64
N VAL A 94 -4.21 -0.88 3.02
CA VAL A 94 -4.91 -1.83 2.16
C VAL A 94 -6.27 -2.18 2.75
N SER A 95 -7.23 -2.45 1.87
CA SER A 95 -8.56 -2.99 2.20
C SER A 95 -8.65 -4.44 1.77
N ASP A 96 -9.49 -5.19 2.48
CA ASP A 96 -9.81 -6.56 2.09
C ASP A 96 -10.65 -6.58 0.80
N THR A 97 -10.47 -7.62 -0.01
CA THR A 97 -11.23 -7.84 -1.24
C THR A 97 -12.41 -8.73 -0.89
N ILE A 98 -13.64 -8.25 -1.09
CA ILE A 98 -14.85 -9.09 -0.94
C ILE A 98 -14.94 -9.97 -2.18
N VAL A 99 -14.59 -11.24 -2.03
CA VAL A 99 -14.82 -12.26 -3.07
C VAL A 99 -16.30 -12.62 -3.02
N ASN A 100 -17.09 -12.17 -4.00
CA ASN A 100 -18.52 -12.48 -4.07
C ASN A 100 -18.73 -14.00 -4.28
N GLU A 101 -19.17 -14.71 -3.24
CA GLU A 101 -19.55 -16.13 -3.28
C GLU A 101 -20.90 -16.38 -4.00
N ARG A 102 -21.22 -15.66 -5.08
CA ARG A 102 -22.46 -15.89 -5.86
C ARG A 102 -22.34 -17.06 -6.86
N ILE A 103 -21.68 -18.15 -6.47
CA ILE A 103 -21.68 -19.41 -7.23
C ILE A 103 -22.25 -20.49 -6.31
N PRO A 104 -23.37 -21.16 -6.69
CA PRO A 104 -24.01 -22.14 -5.82
C PRO A 104 -23.05 -23.28 -5.44
N ASN A 105 -23.19 -23.65 -4.18
CA ASN A 105 -22.35 -24.57 -3.44
C ASN A 105 -22.51 -26.00 -3.97
N ILE A 106 -21.45 -26.57 -4.54
CA ILE A 106 -21.31 -28.02 -4.74
C ILE A 106 -19.88 -28.37 -4.31
N ASN A 107 -19.74 -28.76 -3.03
CA ASN A 107 -18.63 -29.48 -2.39
C ASN A 107 -17.18 -28.94 -2.53
N GLY A 108 -16.55 -28.64 -1.38
CA GLY A 108 -15.10 -28.78 -1.17
C GLY A 108 -14.34 -27.49 -0.83
N GLY A 109 -13.66 -27.50 0.34
CA GLY A 109 -12.87 -26.40 0.90
C GLY A 109 -11.64 -25.92 0.11
N GLY A 110 -11.47 -26.34 -1.15
CA GLY A 110 -10.42 -25.85 -2.07
C GLY A 110 -10.83 -24.65 -2.94
N ARG A 111 -12.10 -24.22 -2.89
CA ARG A 111 -12.63 -23.15 -3.77
C ARG A 111 -12.14 -21.74 -3.42
N GLN A 112 -11.87 -21.48 -2.14
CA GLN A 112 -11.55 -20.12 -1.66
C GLN A 112 -10.14 -19.67 -2.05
N GLU A 113 -9.15 -20.57 -2.01
CA GLU A 113 -7.79 -20.28 -2.49
C GLU A 113 -7.75 -20.01 -3.99
N HIS A 114 -8.50 -20.79 -4.77
CA HIS A 114 -8.58 -20.61 -6.23
C HIS A 114 -9.29 -19.29 -6.62
N ALA A 115 -10.28 -18.86 -5.84
CA ALA A 115 -10.95 -17.57 -6.03
C ALA A 115 -10.09 -16.38 -5.57
N LEU A 116 -9.33 -16.53 -4.48
CA LEU A 116 -8.35 -15.54 -4.03
C LEU A 116 -7.19 -15.42 -5.01
N ALA A 117 -6.69 -16.54 -5.55
CA ALA A 117 -5.69 -16.57 -6.62
C ALA A 117 -6.20 -15.94 -7.92
N SER A 118 -7.50 -16.09 -8.23
CA SER A 118 -8.13 -15.38 -9.35
C SER A 118 -8.37 -13.88 -9.07
N SER A 119 -8.38 -13.45 -7.80
CA SER A 119 -8.51 -12.04 -7.38
C SER A 119 -7.16 -11.34 -7.19
N MET A 120 -6.09 -12.13 -7.03
CA MET A 120 -4.72 -11.68 -7.18
C MET A 120 -4.61 -11.13 -8.59
N ASP A 121 -4.12 -9.91 -8.70
CA ASP A 121 -4.00 -9.33 -10.03
C ASP A 121 -2.93 -10.10 -10.83
N ASP A 122 -3.19 -10.34 -12.12
CA ASP A 122 -2.34 -11.08 -13.06
C ASP A 122 -0.89 -10.55 -13.18
N TRP A 123 -0.58 -9.40 -12.58
CA TRP A 123 0.75 -8.79 -12.61
C TRP A 123 1.69 -9.25 -11.48
N LEU A 124 1.25 -10.15 -10.59
CA LEU A 124 2.07 -10.72 -9.50
C LEU A 124 3.04 -11.83 -9.99
N ASP A 125 3.64 -11.65 -11.17
CA ASP A 125 4.81 -12.43 -11.59
C ASP A 125 6.06 -11.88 -10.89
N ILE A 126 6.26 -12.30 -9.63
CA ILE A 126 7.32 -11.80 -8.77
C ILE A 126 8.22 -12.97 -8.36
N THR A 127 9.51 -12.85 -8.67
CA THR A 127 10.53 -13.76 -8.18
C THR A 127 10.92 -13.41 -6.75
N LEU A 128 10.75 -14.34 -5.82
CA LEU A 128 11.27 -14.23 -4.46
C LEU A 128 12.73 -14.68 -4.43
N GLU A 129 13.61 -13.82 -3.91
CA GLU A 129 15.00 -14.15 -3.60
C GLU A 129 15.08 -14.93 -2.28
N GLY A 130 15.70 -16.11 -2.31
CA GLY A 130 15.90 -16.96 -1.14
C GLY A 130 14.94 -18.15 -1.11
N ASP A 131 15.53 -19.33 -1.27
CA ASP A 131 15.00 -20.69 -1.15
C ASP A 131 13.72 -21.02 -1.97
N HIS A 132 13.84 -21.99 -2.88
CA HIS A 132 12.75 -22.50 -3.74
C HIS A 132 11.57 -23.09 -2.93
N THR A 133 11.71 -23.27 -1.62
CA THR A 133 10.66 -23.73 -0.71
C THR A 133 9.63 -22.65 -0.33
N THR A 134 9.96 -21.36 -0.49
CA THR A 134 9.04 -20.28 -0.13
C THR A 134 8.06 -20.02 -1.26
N THR A 135 6.98 -20.81 -1.31
CA THR A 135 5.93 -20.63 -2.31
C THR A 135 5.17 -19.34 -2.05
N MET A 136 4.98 -18.51 -3.09
CA MET A 136 4.18 -17.28 -3.06
C MET A 136 2.78 -17.49 -2.43
N GLY A 137 2.24 -18.72 -2.54
CA GLY A 137 0.99 -19.13 -1.92
C GLY A 137 0.91 -18.89 -0.41
N MET A 138 2.01 -18.95 0.35
CA MET A 138 2.00 -18.66 1.80
C MET A 138 1.59 -17.22 2.12
N PHE A 139 1.70 -16.30 1.17
CA PHE A 139 1.39 -14.88 1.34
C PHE A 139 0.06 -14.48 0.69
N ILE A 140 -0.69 -15.43 0.13
CA ILE A 140 -1.84 -15.15 -0.74
C ILE A 140 -2.88 -14.22 -0.11
N GLN A 141 -3.20 -14.41 1.17
CA GLN A 141 -4.15 -13.56 1.89
C GLN A 141 -3.67 -12.11 2.04
N SER A 142 -2.37 -11.90 2.27
CA SER A 142 -1.80 -10.55 2.36
C SER A 142 -1.76 -9.87 0.99
N LEU A 143 -1.46 -10.64 -0.05
CA LEU A 143 -1.31 -10.14 -1.42
C LEU A 143 -2.64 -9.87 -2.11
N ALA A 144 -3.71 -10.57 -1.74
CA ALA A 144 -5.07 -10.36 -2.26
C ALA A 144 -5.68 -9.00 -1.85
N LYS A 145 -5.11 -8.30 -0.86
CA LYS A 145 -5.60 -7.00 -0.41
C LYS A 145 -5.33 -5.91 -1.44
N LYS A 146 -6.21 -4.90 -1.50
CA LYS A 146 -6.11 -3.80 -2.48
C LYS A 146 -5.68 -2.50 -1.80
N PRO A 147 -4.72 -1.73 -2.35
CA PRO A 147 -4.37 -0.42 -1.84
C PRO A 147 -5.55 0.56 -1.90
N ILE A 148 -5.80 1.32 -0.83
CA ILE A 148 -7.05 2.07 -0.68
C ILE A 148 -7.17 3.33 -1.54
N LEU A 149 -6.06 3.83 -2.08
CA LEU A 149 -6.04 4.99 -2.97
C LEU A 149 -6.13 4.63 -4.47
N GLY A 150 -6.24 3.32 -4.77
CA GLY A 150 -6.52 2.81 -6.11
C GLY A 150 -5.53 3.24 -7.21
N LEU A 151 -6.05 3.30 -8.43
CA LEU A 151 -5.27 3.59 -9.64
C LEU A 151 -4.79 5.03 -9.72
N THR A 152 -5.59 6.00 -9.26
CA THR A 152 -5.25 7.43 -9.29
C THR A 152 -3.96 7.72 -8.51
N TRP A 153 -3.78 7.07 -7.37
CA TRP A 153 -2.52 7.13 -6.64
C TRP A 153 -1.41 6.31 -7.30
N SER A 154 -1.74 5.13 -7.83
CA SER A 154 -0.78 4.24 -8.46
C SER A 154 -0.06 4.84 -9.67
N THR A 155 -0.71 5.73 -10.43
CA THR A 155 -0.07 6.48 -11.54
C THR A 155 0.82 7.63 -11.03
N SER A 156 0.61 8.05 -9.79
CA SER A 156 1.31 9.16 -9.16
C SER A 156 2.57 8.77 -8.41
N VAL A 157 2.90 7.48 -8.31
CA VAL A 157 4.11 6.97 -7.63
C VAL A 157 5.17 6.49 -8.63
N THR A 158 6.44 6.63 -8.26
CA THR A 158 7.57 6.16 -9.09
C THR A 158 7.99 4.73 -8.75
N THR A 159 7.79 4.32 -7.50
CA THR A 159 8.17 3.00 -7.01
C THR A 159 7.08 2.50 -6.06
N ARG A 160 6.65 1.25 -6.24
CA ARG A 160 5.70 0.59 -5.35
C ARG A 160 6.36 -0.61 -4.72
N ILE A 161 6.29 -0.64 -3.39
CA ILE A 161 6.77 -1.74 -2.58
C ILE A 161 5.57 -2.26 -1.80
N ARG A 162 5.31 -3.56 -1.90
CA ARG A 162 4.31 -4.24 -1.08
C ARG A 162 5.00 -5.03 0.01
N MET A 163 4.46 -4.93 1.21
CA MET A 163 4.81 -5.84 2.30
C MET A 163 3.70 -6.88 2.45
N ALA A 164 4.09 -8.13 2.62
CA ALA A 164 3.15 -9.22 2.88
C ALA A 164 3.61 -10.06 4.07
N ARG A 165 2.65 -10.60 4.80
CA ARG A 165 2.86 -11.51 5.92
C ARG A 165 2.31 -12.88 5.56
N SER A 166 3.01 -13.93 5.94
CA SER A 166 2.50 -15.29 5.78
C SER A 166 1.31 -15.53 6.70
N LEU A 167 0.57 -16.61 6.42
CA LEU A 167 -0.34 -17.20 7.37
C LEU A 167 0.37 -17.54 8.69
N LEU A 168 -0.38 -17.45 9.78
CA LEU A 168 0.04 -17.99 11.06
C LEU A 168 -0.30 -19.49 11.04
N LEU A 169 0.72 -20.33 11.02
CA LEU A 169 0.61 -21.77 11.18
C LEU A 169 0.91 -22.11 12.65
N ASP A 170 0.22 -23.09 13.20
CA ASP A 170 0.38 -23.48 14.60
C ASP A 170 1.85 -23.79 14.93
N GLY A 171 2.37 -23.11 15.95
CA GLY A 171 3.76 -23.28 16.39
C GLY A 171 4.83 -22.61 15.52
N GLN A 172 4.48 -21.89 14.45
CA GLN A 172 5.44 -21.17 13.59
C GLN A 172 5.30 -19.65 13.64
N HIS A 173 6.42 -18.96 13.57
CA HIS A 173 6.44 -17.50 13.40
C HIS A 173 6.02 -17.11 11.98
N THR A 174 5.25 -16.02 11.86
CA THR A 174 4.89 -15.48 10.55
C THR A 174 6.12 -14.95 9.82
N LYS A 175 6.29 -15.34 8.55
CA LYS A 175 7.28 -14.79 7.63
C LYS A 175 6.80 -13.46 7.07
N ARG A 176 7.74 -12.59 6.66
CA ARG A 176 7.45 -11.31 6.02
C ARG A 176 8.28 -11.14 4.77
N VAL A 177 7.65 -10.65 3.71
CA VAL A 177 8.33 -10.37 2.44
C VAL A 177 8.09 -8.93 2.02
N LEU A 178 9.12 -8.35 1.41
CA LEU A 178 9.08 -7.06 0.75
C LEU A 178 9.15 -7.33 -0.75
N LEU A 179 8.15 -6.86 -1.49
CA LEU A 179 8.01 -7.08 -2.92
C LEU A 179 8.09 -5.76 -3.66
N LEU A 180 9.04 -5.64 -4.59
CA LEU A 180 9.09 -4.57 -5.55
C LEU A 180 8.04 -4.83 -6.64
N GLU A 181 6.92 -4.14 -6.50
CA GLU A 181 5.76 -4.29 -7.37
C GLU A 181 5.88 -3.51 -8.67
N PHE A 182 6.50 -2.33 -8.58
CA PHE A 182 6.71 -1.45 -9.71
C PHE A 182 7.92 -0.57 -9.46
N SER A 183 8.79 -0.49 -10.46
CA SER A 183 9.84 0.51 -10.58
C SER A 183 10.16 0.68 -12.06
N PRO A 184 10.43 1.91 -12.54
CA PRO A 184 10.90 2.12 -13.91
C PRO A 184 12.31 1.55 -14.14
N TRP A 185 13.09 1.28 -13.09
CA TRP A 185 14.51 0.94 -13.21
C TRP A 185 14.86 -0.48 -12.77
N GLN A 186 13.96 -1.15 -12.06
CA GLN A 186 14.25 -2.43 -11.44
C GLN A 186 13.11 -3.41 -11.74
N PRO A 187 13.43 -4.66 -12.13
CA PRO A 187 12.42 -5.68 -12.35
C PRO A 187 11.70 -6.02 -11.05
N ARG A 188 10.53 -6.64 -11.18
CA ARG A 188 9.78 -7.12 -10.01
C ARG A 188 10.55 -8.23 -9.32
N ARG A 189 10.84 -8.04 -8.04
CA ARG A 189 11.57 -8.99 -7.20
C ARG A 189 11.12 -8.82 -5.75
N GLY A 190 11.30 -9.83 -4.93
CA GLY A 190 11.03 -9.72 -3.51
C GLY A 190 12.07 -10.43 -2.67
N CYS A 191 12.14 -10.08 -1.39
CA CYS A 191 13.01 -10.73 -0.42
C CYS A 191 12.30 -10.92 0.92
N GLU A 192 12.66 -11.97 1.64
CA GLU A 192 12.21 -12.17 3.02
C GLU A 192 13.00 -11.25 3.96
N PHE A 193 12.31 -10.67 4.93
CA PHE A 193 12.92 -9.83 5.95
C PHE A 193 12.39 -10.17 7.35
N VAL A 194 13.21 -9.87 8.34
CA VAL A 194 12.89 -10.01 9.76
C VAL A 194 12.86 -8.61 10.38
N ILE A 195 11.92 -8.40 11.29
CA ILE A 195 11.85 -7.22 12.13
C ILE A 195 12.24 -7.66 13.55
N HIS A 196 13.26 -7.04 14.11
CA HIS A 196 13.70 -7.23 15.49
C HIS A 196 13.89 -5.86 16.17
N GLU A 197 14.34 -5.85 17.41
CA GLU A 197 14.51 -4.63 18.20
C GLU A 197 15.46 -3.61 17.51
N GLY A 198 16.49 -4.09 16.82
CA GLY A 198 17.42 -3.26 16.06
C GLY A 198 16.93 -2.84 14.67
N GLY A 199 15.69 -3.18 14.29
CA GLY A 199 15.06 -2.76 13.04
C GLY A 199 14.85 -3.89 12.04
N ILE A 200 15.01 -3.56 10.75
CA ILE A 200 14.70 -4.46 9.62
C ILE A 200 15.99 -5.05 9.05
N GLN A 201 16.02 -6.37 8.87
CA GLN A 201 17.12 -7.07 8.19
C GLN A 201 16.61 -8.06 7.16
N SER A 202 17.29 -8.13 6.01
CA SER A 202 17.06 -9.18 5.03
C SER A 202 17.47 -10.54 5.60
N LYS A 203 16.69 -11.59 5.34
CA LYS A 203 17.04 -12.94 5.76
C LYS A 203 18.33 -13.45 5.13
N LEU A 204 18.58 -13.08 3.87
CA LEU A 204 19.86 -13.39 3.19
C LEU A 204 21.05 -12.76 3.93
N GLY A 205 20.88 -11.59 4.53
CA GLY A 205 21.91 -10.91 5.33
C GLY A 205 22.19 -11.55 6.69
N LEU A 206 21.30 -12.40 7.21
CA LEU A 206 21.51 -13.15 8.45
C LEU A 206 22.44 -14.35 8.26
N GLU A 207 22.54 -14.89 7.04
CA GLU A 207 23.42 -16.03 6.73
C GLU A 207 24.90 -15.61 6.65
N TRP A 208 25.18 -14.36 6.24
CA TRP A 208 26.56 -13.83 6.18
C TRP A 208 27.17 -13.53 7.55
N ASN A 209 26.37 -13.36 8.61
CA ASN A 209 26.84 -13.12 9.98
C ASN A 209 27.04 -14.43 10.79
N ARG A 210 27.00 -15.60 10.14
CA ARG A 210 27.25 -16.92 10.76
C ARG A 210 28.52 -17.61 10.24
N LEU A 211 29.43 -16.85 9.62
CA LEU A 211 30.79 -17.26 9.25
C LEU A 211 31.79 -16.33 9.95
#